data_AF-A0A3S4HRA0-F1
#
_entry.id   AF-A0A3S4HRA0-F1
#
_cell.length_a   1.000
_cell.length_b   1.000
_cell.length_c   1.000
_cell.angle_alpha   90.00
_cell.angle_beta   90.00
_cell.angle_gamma   90.00
#
_symmetry.space_group_name_H-M   'P 1'
#
loop_
_entity.id
_entity.type
_entity.pdbx_description
1 polymer ?
#
loop_
_entity_poly.entity_id
_entity_poly.type
_entity_poly.pdbx_seq_one_letter_code
_entity_poly.pdbx_strand_id
1 'polypeptide(L)'
;MTLEEMTAQVAKNAPDQAIWLGWSLGGLVASQMALTHPERVQALVTVASSPCFSAREGWPGIKPEILGGFQQQLSDDFQRTGGAFSGAANVRDGDGASGCPHLKKRSAGAAYAGM
;
A
#
# COMPACT_ATOMS: atom_id res chain seq x y z
N MET A 1 -2.02 -14.75 9.15
CA MET A 1 -3.18 -13.93 8.74
C MET A 1 -2.92 -13.44 7.33
N THR A 2 -3.81 -13.74 6.38
CA THR A 2 -3.72 -13.27 4.98
C THR A 2 -4.32 -11.88 4.81
N LEU A 3 -4.17 -11.28 3.62
CA LEU A 3 -4.76 -9.98 3.31
C LEU A 3 -6.29 -10.03 3.30
N GLU A 4 -6.85 -11.12 2.78
CA GLU A 4 -8.30 -11.39 2.74
C GLU A 4 -8.85 -11.48 4.16
N GLU A 5 -8.19 -12.25 5.04
CA GLU A 5 -8.58 -12.37 6.45
C GLU A 5 -8.53 -11.02 7.17
N MET A 6 -7.46 -10.25 6.96
CA MET A 6 -7.33 -8.91 7.55
C MET A 6 -8.45 -7.99 7.08
N THR A 7 -8.74 -7.98 5.78
CA THR A 7 -9.80 -7.16 5.18
C THR A 7 -11.16 -7.54 5.73
N ALA A 8 -11.46 -8.83 5.84
CA ALA A 8 -12.71 -9.32 6.41
C ALA A 8 -12.88 -8.89 7.88
N GLN A 9 -11.81 -8.89 8.68
CA GLN A 9 -11.88 -8.41 10.07
C GLN A 9 -12.16 -6.91 10.16
N VAL A 10 -11.51 -6.10 9.32
CA VAL A 10 -11.74 -4.64 9.27
C VAL A 10 -13.17 -4.34 8.80
N ALA A 11 -13.67 -5.08 7.80
CA ALA A 11 -14.99 -4.86 7.21
C ALA A 11 -16.17 -5.12 8.17
N LYS A 12 -15.97 -5.90 9.24
CA LYS A 12 -17.02 -6.24 10.23
C LYS A 12 -17.59 -5.02 10.94
N ASN A 13 -16.74 -4.05 11.27
CA ASN A 13 -17.12 -2.85 12.02
C ASN A 13 -17.04 -1.58 11.17
N ALA A 14 -16.74 -1.72 9.87
CA ALA A 14 -16.74 -0.60 8.94
C ALA A 14 -18.19 -0.19 8.60
N PRO A 15 -18.45 1.09 8.30
CA PRO A 15 -19.76 1.55 7.83
C PRO A 15 -20.17 0.87 6.52
N ASP A 16 -21.47 0.89 6.22
CA ASP A 16 -22.00 0.25 5.01
C ASP A 16 -21.42 0.85 3.73
N GLN A 17 -21.24 2.17 3.67
CA GLN A 17 -20.57 2.87 2.58
C GLN A 17 -19.60 3.93 3.08
N ALA A 18 -18.37 3.93 2.56
CA ALA A 18 -17.37 4.95 2.87
C ALA A 18 -16.38 5.16 1.73
N ILE A 19 -15.62 6.26 1.81
CA ILE A 19 -14.35 6.39 1.10
C ILE A 19 -13.29 5.62 1.88
N TRP A 20 -12.57 4.73 1.21
CA TRP A 20 -11.53 3.92 1.82
C TRP A 20 -10.16 4.51 1.52
N LEU A 21 -9.49 5.01 2.57
CA LEU A 21 -8.13 5.51 2.50
C LEU A 21 -7.18 4.48 3.12
N GLY A 22 -6.18 4.06 2.36
CA GLY A 22 -5.15 3.15 2.82
C GLY A 22 -3.75 3.74 2.68
N TRP A 23 -3.01 3.78 3.79
CA TRP A 23 -1.60 4.17 3.81
C TRP A 23 -0.69 2.94 3.82
N SER A 24 0.31 2.90 2.93
CA SER A 24 1.28 1.78 2.85
C SER A 24 0.56 0.42 2.76
N LEU A 25 0.78 -0.49 3.71
CA LEU A 25 0.08 -1.78 3.78
C LEU A 25 -1.45 -1.62 3.80
N GLY A 26 -1.97 -0.57 4.47
CA GLY A 26 -3.40 -0.27 4.49
C GLY A 26 -3.98 0.01 3.10
N GLY A 27 -3.15 0.42 2.14
CA GLY A 27 -3.55 0.54 0.73
C GLY A 27 -3.90 -0.80 0.09
N LEU A 28 -3.25 -1.90 0.49
CA LEU A 28 -3.62 -3.25 0.06
C LEU A 28 -4.95 -3.67 0.66
N VAL A 29 -5.20 -3.36 1.94
CA VAL A 29 -6.48 -3.67 2.60
C VAL A 29 -7.63 -2.89 1.97
N ALA A 30 -7.44 -1.59 1.73
CA ALA A 30 -8.43 -0.76 1.05
C ALA A 30 -8.69 -1.22 -0.40
N SER A 31 -7.65 -1.64 -1.11
CA SER A 31 -7.77 -2.21 -2.46
C SER A 31 -8.52 -3.54 -2.45
N GLN A 32 -8.23 -4.42 -1.48
CA GLN A 32 -8.94 -5.68 -1.30
C GLN A 32 -10.42 -5.44 -1.02
N MET A 33 -10.76 -4.48 -0.16
CA MET A 33 -12.14 -4.09 0.12
C MET A 33 -12.86 -3.61 -1.16
N ALA A 34 -12.20 -2.81 -1.99
CA ALA A 34 -12.76 -2.35 -3.27
C ALA A 34 -12.98 -3.49 -4.28
N LEU A 35 -12.15 -4.54 -4.22
CA LEU A 35 -12.29 -5.73 -5.08
C LEU A 35 -13.39 -6.68 -4.60
N THR A 36 -13.56 -6.86 -3.28
CA THR A 36 -14.50 -7.85 -2.72
C THR A 36 -15.85 -7.28 -2.31
N HIS A 37 -15.93 -5.98 -2.02
CA HIS A 37 -17.15 -5.27 -1.61
C HIS A 37 -17.27 -3.91 -2.32
N PRO A 38 -17.27 -3.86 -3.66
CA PRO A 38 -17.32 -2.61 -4.42
C PRO A 38 -18.54 -1.74 -4.07
N GLU A 39 -19.66 -2.34 -3.69
CA GLU A 39 -20.88 -1.67 -3.26
C GLU A 39 -20.73 -0.87 -1.94
N ARG A 40 -19.71 -1.18 -1.15
CA ARG A 40 -19.38 -0.52 0.13
C ARG A 40 -18.31 0.58 -0.01
N VAL A 41 -17.75 0.75 -1.20
CA VAL A 41 -16.58 1.61 -1.45
C VAL A 41 -16.96 2.74 -2.41
N GLN A 42 -17.17 3.94 -1.87
CA GLN A 42 -17.54 5.13 -2.64
C GLN A 42 -16.34 5.66 -3.46
N ALA A 43 -15.14 5.55 -2.89
CA ALA A 43 -13.89 5.85 -3.57
C ALA A 43 -12.73 5.11 -2.87
N LEU A 44 -11.67 4.83 -3.62
CA LEU A 44 -10.42 4.27 -3.12
C LEU A 44 -9.31 5.33 -3.18
N VAL A 45 -8.68 5.60 -2.03
CA VAL A 45 -7.54 6.50 -1.91
C VAL A 45 -6.36 5.70 -1.37
N THR A 46 -5.24 5.70 -2.08
CA THR A 46 -3.99 5.09 -1.61
C THR A 46 -2.94 6.17 -1.39
N VAL A 47 -2.27 6.11 -0.24
CA VAL A 47 -1.19 7.03 0.12
C VAL A 47 0.07 6.21 0.36
N ALA A 48 1.18 6.56 -0.31
CA ALA A 48 2.47 5.87 -0.18
C ALA A 48 2.34 4.33 -0.18
N SER A 49 1.54 3.80 -1.09
CA SER A 49 1.23 2.37 -1.21
C SER A 49 1.46 1.89 -2.65
N SER A 50 1.78 0.61 -2.80
CA SER A 50 1.96 -0.06 -4.09
C SER A 50 1.11 -1.33 -4.14
N PRO A 51 0.46 -1.66 -5.27
CA PRO A 51 -0.24 -2.94 -5.43
C PRO A 51 0.72 -4.13 -5.39
N CYS A 52 2.02 -3.92 -5.61
CA CYS A 52 3.06 -4.90 -5.37
C CYS A 52 4.28 -4.21 -4.74
N PHE A 53 4.49 -4.48 -3.45
CA PHE A 53 5.62 -3.91 -2.70
C PHE A 53 6.95 -4.57 -3.05
N SER A 54 6.94 -5.84 -3.43
CA SER A 54 8.15 -6.56 -3.83
C SER A 54 8.53 -6.25 -5.27
N ALA A 55 9.81 -6.04 -5.54
CA ALA A 55 10.32 -5.94 -6.91
C ALA A 55 10.08 -7.25 -7.68
N ARG A 56 9.72 -7.14 -8.95
CA ARG A 56 9.59 -8.25 -9.90
C ARG A 56 10.17 -7.84 -11.26
N GLU A 57 10.29 -8.78 -12.19
CA GLU A 57 10.67 -8.46 -13.56
C GLU A 57 9.72 -7.41 -14.16
N GLY A 58 10.28 -6.27 -14.59
CA GLY A 58 9.51 -5.14 -15.11
C GLY A 58 8.67 -4.37 -14.07
N TRP A 59 8.79 -4.67 -12.77
CA TRP A 59 8.04 -4.00 -11.72
C TRP A 59 8.96 -3.45 -10.62
N PRO A 60 9.05 -2.11 -10.45
CA PRO A 60 9.86 -1.53 -9.39
C PRO A 60 9.25 -1.81 -8.01
N GLY A 61 10.11 -2.11 -7.03
CA GLY A 61 9.67 -2.39 -5.66
C GLY A 61 10.85 -2.64 -4.72
N ILE A 62 10.54 -3.03 -3.50
CA ILE A 62 11.51 -3.44 -2.50
C ILE A 62 12.04 -4.82 -2.86
N LYS A 63 13.36 -4.98 -2.86
CA LYS A 63 13.99 -6.28 -3.10
C LYS A 63 13.46 -7.33 -2.10
N PRO A 64 13.02 -8.52 -2.54
CA PRO A 64 12.44 -9.53 -1.66
C PRO A 64 13.32 -9.90 -0.47
N GLU A 65 14.64 -9.88 -0.66
CA GLU A 65 15.63 -10.22 0.37
C GLU A 65 15.61 -9.21 1.52
N ILE A 66 15.35 -7.93 1.21
CA ILE A 66 15.23 -6.85 2.20
C ILE A 66 13.95 -7.02 3.02
N LEU A 67 12.84 -7.40 2.38
CA LEU A 67 11.59 -7.72 3.08
C LEU A 67 11.72 -8.93 4.00
N GLY A 68 12.41 -9.99 3.55
CA GLY A 68 12.71 -11.15 4.38
C GLY A 68 13.60 -10.82 5.58
N GLY A 69 14.59 -9.94 5.38
CA GLY A 69 15.44 -9.42 6.46
C GLY A 69 14.65 -8.69 7.55
N PHE A 70 13.65 -7.88 7.19
CA PHE A 70 12.77 -7.22 8.16
C PHE A 70 11.94 -8.21 8.97
N GLN A 71 11.41 -9.27 8.34
CA GLN A 71 10.62 -10.28 9.05
C GLN A 71 11.45 -11.03 10.10
N GLN A 72 12.69 -11.38 9.76
CA GLN A 72 13.63 -12.00 10.70
C GLN A 72 13.99 -11.04 11.84
N GLN A 73 14.34 -9.79 11.54
CA GLN A 73 14.67 -8.80 12.57
C GLN A 73 13.50 -8.49 13.53
N LEU A 74 12.26 -8.51 13.05
CA LEU A 74 11.07 -8.38 13.91
C LEU A 74 10.84 -9.61 14.79
N SER A 75 11.28 -10.79 14.35
CA SER A 75 11.15 -12.04 15.11
C SER A 75 12.23 -12.16 16.19
N ASP A 76 13.44 -11.65 15.91
CA ASP A 76 14.59 -11.76 16.79
C ASP A 76 14.74 -10.57 17.76
N ASP A 77 14.33 -9.36 17.39
CA ASP A 77 14.50 -8.17 18.25
C ASP A 77 13.49 -7.04 17.96
N PHE A 78 12.32 -7.11 18.59
CA PHE A 78 11.20 -6.16 18.41
C PHE A 78 11.56 -4.69 18.76
N GLN A 79 12.53 -4.47 19.65
CA GLN A 79 12.85 -3.14 20.20
C GLN A 79 13.76 -2.28 19.29
N ARG A 80 14.49 -2.86 18.33
CA ARG A 80 15.37 -2.10 17.40
C ARG A 80 14.78 -1.88 16.02
N THR A 81 13.79 -2.66 15.61
CA THR A 81 13.40 -2.78 14.19
C THR A 81 12.41 -1.69 13.71
N GLY A 82 11.81 -0.92 14.62
CA GLY A 82 10.90 0.18 14.26
C GLY A 82 11.55 1.30 13.43
N GLY A 83 12.86 1.54 13.61
CA GLY A 83 13.60 2.56 12.86
C GLY A 83 13.83 2.20 11.38
N ALA A 84 13.96 0.92 11.08
CA ALA A 84 14.31 0.46 9.74
C ALA A 84 13.10 0.46 8.77
N PHE A 85 11.88 0.32 9.29
CA PHE A 85 10.62 0.47 8.53
C PHE A 85 10.41 1.90 7.99
N SER A 86 10.89 2.92 8.72
CA SER A 86 10.74 4.32 8.31
C SER A 86 11.67 4.72 7.14
N GLY A 87 12.74 3.95 6.88
CA GLY A 87 13.73 4.26 5.84
C GLY A 87 13.33 3.85 4.42
N ALA A 88 12.50 2.81 4.25
CA ALA A 88 12.09 2.30 2.94
C ALA A 88 11.14 3.24 2.18
N ALA A 89 10.58 4.25 2.84
CA ALA A 89 9.73 5.28 2.23
C ALA A 89 10.52 6.35 1.44
N ASN A 90 11.86 6.36 1.49
CA ASN A 90 12.70 7.40 0.89
C ASN A 90 13.43 6.99 -0.40
N VAL A 91 12.95 5.97 -1.12
CA VAL A 91 13.48 5.67 -2.46
C VAL A 91 13.04 6.80 -3.41
N ARG A 92 13.94 7.77 -3.62
CA ARG A 92 13.82 8.78 -4.69
C ARG A 92 13.94 8.06 -6.02
N ASP A 93 12.93 8.25 -6.88
CA ASP A 93 12.95 7.81 -8.26
C ASP A 93 14.16 8.43 -8.98
N GLY A 94 15.11 7.57 -9.37
CA GLY A 94 16.17 7.88 -10.30
C GLY A 94 15.94 7.11 -11.60
N ASP A 95 15.62 7.88 -12.65
CA ASP A 95 15.77 7.62 -14.09
C ASP A 95 15.37 6.26 -14.70
N GLY A 96 14.39 6.30 -15.62
CA GLY A 96 14.19 5.26 -16.63
C GLY A 96 12.74 4.98 -16.98
N ALA A 97 12.12 5.85 -17.77
CA ALA A 97 10.78 5.63 -18.33
C ALA A 97 10.78 4.52 -19.39
N SER A 98 10.12 3.40 -19.10
CA SER A 98 9.60 2.45 -20.09
C SER A 98 8.19 2.03 -19.64
N GLY A 99 7.17 2.53 -20.35
CA GLY A 99 5.77 2.47 -19.93
C GLY A 99 5.08 1.12 -20.21
N CYS A 100 4.30 0.65 -19.24
CA CYS A 100 3.27 -0.37 -19.41
C CYS A 100 1.89 0.32 -19.53
N PRO A 101 1.07 0.04 -20.56
CA PRO A 101 -0.04 0.93 -20.97
C PRO A 101 -1.36 0.75 -20.19
N HIS A 102 -1.40 0.02 -19.07
CA HIS A 102 -2.69 -0.33 -18.41
C HIS A 102 -2.88 0.16 -16.97
N LEU A 103 -1.98 0.99 -16.43
CA LEU A 103 -2.24 1.70 -15.18
C LEU A 103 -2.16 3.21 -15.44
N LYS A 104 -3.32 3.84 -15.71
CA LYS A 104 -3.41 5.30 -15.67
C LYS A 104 -3.03 5.75 -14.26
N LYS A 105 -1.81 6.28 -14.09
CA LYS A 105 -1.42 7.04 -12.91
C LYS A 105 -2.40 8.21 -12.76
N ARG A 106 -3.41 8.07 -11.90
CA ARG A 106 -4.17 9.22 -11.40
C ARG A 106 -3.37 9.80 -10.26
N SER A 107 -2.51 10.76 -10.57
CA SER A 107 -1.92 11.66 -9.59
C SER A 107 -3.05 12.38 -8.86
N ALA A 108 -3.13 12.21 -7.54
CA ALA A 108 -3.91 13.08 -6.67
C ALA A 108 -3.22 14.46 -6.66
N GLY A 109 -3.61 15.31 -7.62
CA GLY A 109 -3.26 16.72 -7.62
C GLY A 109 -3.98 17.40 -6.46
N ALA A 110 -3.20 18.08 -5.62
CA ALA A 110 -3.69 18.96 -4.58
C ALA A 110 -4.66 20.01 -5.15
N ALA A 111 -5.80 20.17 -4.48
CA ALA A 111 -6.63 21.36 -4.60
C ALA A 111 -7.24 21.67 -3.23
N TYR A 112 -6.46 22.39 -2.41
CA TYR A 112 -7.04 23.27 -1.40
C TYR A 112 -6.82 24.69 -1.91
N ALA A 113 -7.87 25.29 -2.45
CA ALA A 113 -7.98 26.71 -2.70
C ALA A 113 -9.45 27.10 -2.54
N GLY A 114 -9.73 27.93 -1.53
CA GLY A 114 -11.01 28.62 -1.37
C GLY A 114 -11.80 28.24 -0.13
N MET A 115 -11.48 28.86 0.99
CA MET A 115 -12.40 29.69 1.81
C MET A 115 -11.57 30.59 2.72
#